data_AF-A0A226QPR5-F1
#
_entry.id   AF-A0A226QPR5-F1
#
_cell.length_a   1.000
_cell.length_b   1.000
_cell.length_c   1.000
_cell.angle_alpha   90.00
_cell.angle_beta   90.00
_cell.angle_gamma   90.00
#
_symmetry.space_group_name_H-M   'P 1'
#
loop_
_entity.id
_entity.type
_entity.pdbx_description
1 polymer ?
#
loop_
_entity_poly.entity_id
_entity_poly.type
_entity_poly.pdbx_seq_one_letter_code
_entity_poly.pdbx_strand_id
1 'polypeptide(L)'
;MFEAMTMADRMMVLHEGISQQIGVPLDVYNHPNNTFVASFIGSPPMNLVEAKVSENTLFLNYERAIRFSNSSLLLPKQVIVGVRPEHIHLVPSQDEYFIATVANVEVLGAETLVTF
;
A
#
# COMPACT_ATOMS: atom_id res chain seq x y z
N MET A 1 -2.63 5.98 -15.82
CA MET A 1 -3.18 4.69 -15.32
C MET A 1 -4.66 4.81 -14.99
N PHE A 2 -5.10 5.98 -14.55
CA PHE A 2 -6.53 6.30 -14.40
C PHE A 2 -7.38 5.93 -15.63
N GLU A 3 -6.85 6.13 -16.85
CA GLU A 3 -7.54 5.72 -18.09
C GLU A 3 -7.84 4.21 -18.17
N ALA A 4 -6.91 3.37 -17.72
CA ALA A 4 -7.10 1.91 -17.75
C ALA A 4 -8.12 1.43 -16.71
N MET A 5 -8.26 2.15 -15.60
CA MET A 5 -9.24 1.83 -14.56
C MET A 5 -10.67 2.18 -14.94
N THR A 6 -10.85 3.13 -15.85
CA THR A 6 -12.17 3.71 -16.18
C THR A 6 -12.77 3.16 -17.46
N MET A 7 -11.98 2.57 -18.35
CA MET A 7 -12.45 2.11 -19.67
C MET A 7 -12.45 0.59 -19.90
N ALA A 8 -11.74 -0.18 -19.07
CA ALA A 8 -11.56 -1.61 -19.32
C ALA A 8 -12.52 -2.47 -18.48
N ASP A 9 -13.20 -3.43 -19.11
CA ASP A 9 -13.98 -4.45 -18.40
C ASP A 9 -13.06 -5.40 -17.61
N ARG A 10 -11.86 -5.66 -18.17
CA ARG A 10 -10.81 -6.48 -17.57
C ARG A 10 -9.44 -5.95 -17.96
N MET A 11 -8.48 -6.10 -17.07
CA MET A 11 -7.07 -5.82 -17.33
C MET A 11 -6.20 -7.03 -16.98
N MET A 12 -5.04 -7.11 -17.62
CA MET A 12 -4.00 -8.08 -17.33
C MET A 12 -2.70 -7.35 -16.99
N VAL A 13 -2.12 -7.70 -15.85
CA VAL A 13 -0.82 -7.20 -15.40
C VAL A 13 0.24 -8.24 -15.77
N LEU A 14 1.24 -7.81 -16.55
CA LEU A 14 2.34 -8.65 -17.01
C LEU A 14 3.65 -8.20 -16.37
N HIS A 15 4.50 -9.17 -16.02
CA HIS A 15 5.89 -8.95 -15.63
C HIS A 15 6.76 -9.98 -16.35
N GLU A 16 7.74 -9.53 -17.13
CA GLU A 16 8.65 -10.39 -17.91
C GLU A 16 7.94 -11.43 -18.78
N GLY A 17 6.82 -11.03 -19.39
CA GLY A 17 6.00 -11.92 -20.24
C GLY A 17 5.11 -12.90 -19.46
N ILE A 18 5.14 -12.88 -18.13
CA ILE A 18 4.33 -13.73 -17.27
C ILE A 18 3.15 -12.93 -16.69
N SER A 19 1.94 -13.48 -16.82
CA SER A 19 0.73 -12.92 -16.20
C SER A 19 0.81 -12.99 -14.68
N GLN A 20 0.77 -11.82 -14.05
CA GLN A 20 0.76 -11.67 -12.59
C GLN A 20 -0.66 -11.66 -12.04
N GLN A 21 -1.58 -10.99 -12.74
CA GLN A 21 -2.99 -10.91 -12.35
C GLN A 21 -3.86 -10.51 -13.54
N ILE A 22 -5.06 -11.09 -13.62
CA ILE A 22 -6.10 -10.72 -14.59
C ILE A 22 -7.41 -10.50 -13.82
N GLY A 23 -8.03 -9.34 -13.97
CA GLY A 23 -9.25 -9.01 -13.21
C GLY A 23 -9.90 -7.71 -13.67
N VAL A 24 -11.02 -7.35 -13.02
CA VAL A 24 -11.62 -6.02 -13.17
C VAL A 24 -10.63 -4.99 -12.62
N PRO A 25 -10.46 -3.81 -13.24
CA PRO A 25 -9.42 -2.87 -12.81
C PRO A 25 -9.47 -2.49 -11.33
N LEU A 26 -10.68 -2.30 -10.78
CA LEU A 26 -10.86 -1.98 -9.37
C LEU A 26 -10.46 -3.15 -8.44
N ASP A 27 -10.68 -4.39 -8.86
CA ASP A 27 -10.24 -5.57 -8.11
C ASP A 27 -8.71 -5.67 -8.11
N VAL A 28 -8.07 -5.43 -9.26
CA VAL A 28 -6.60 -5.42 -9.37
C VAL A 28 -6.01 -4.30 -8.51
N TYR A 29 -6.68 -3.15 -8.42
CA TYR A 29 -6.27 -2.03 -7.58
C TYR A 29 -6.37 -2.34 -6.07
N ASN A 30 -7.54 -2.82 -5.64
CA ASN A 30 -7.88 -3.03 -4.23
C ASN A 30 -7.30 -4.33 -3.66
N HIS A 31 -7.15 -5.37 -4.50
CA HIS A 31 -6.75 -6.71 -4.11
C HIS A 31 -5.61 -7.20 -5.02
N PRO A 32 -4.42 -6.57 -4.95
CA PRO A 32 -3.27 -7.03 -5.71
C PRO A 32 -2.84 -8.43 -5.24
N ASN A 33 -2.60 -9.35 -6.17
CA ASN A 33 -2.22 -10.73 -5.88
C ASN A 33 -0.79 -10.88 -5.34
N ASN A 34 0.07 -9.90 -5.61
CA ASN A 34 1.46 -9.89 -5.17
C ASN A 34 2.03 -8.47 -5.09
N THR A 35 3.24 -8.35 -4.53
CA THR A 35 3.92 -7.06 -4.34
C THR A 35 4.23 -6.34 -5.63
N PHE A 36 4.49 -7.07 -6.73
CA PHE A 36 4.68 -6.44 -8.04
C PHE A 36 3.39 -5.75 -8.51
N VAL A 37 2.24 -6.42 -8.45
CA VAL A 37 0.98 -5.79 -8.85
C VAL A 37 0.67 -4.60 -7.93
N ALA A 38 0.92 -4.72 -6.63
CA ALA A 38 0.70 -3.65 -5.67
C ALA A 38 1.58 -2.41 -5.95
N SER A 39 2.86 -2.60 -6.29
CA SER A 39 3.79 -1.52 -6.60
C SER A 39 3.66 -0.98 -8.03
N PHE A 40 3.07 -1.75 -8.93
CA PHE A 40 2.89 -1.35 -10.32
C PHE A 40 1.57 -0.61 -10.55
N ILE A 41 0.50 -1.03 -9.88
CA ILE A 41 -0.85 -0.49 -10.08
C ILE A 41 -1.13 0.65 -9.09
N GLY A 42 -1.62 1.78 -9.58
CA GLY A 42 -1.85 3.03 -8.85
C GLY A 42 -0.85 4.12 -9.24
N SER A 43 -1.25 5.38 -9.09
CA SER A 43 -0.37 6.53 -9.28
C SER A 43 -0.73 7.59 -8.25
N PRO A 44 0.08 7.76 -7.18
CA PRO A 44 1.30 7.01 -6.86
C PRO A 44 1.04 5.52 -6.53
N PRO A 45 2.05 4.65 -6.64
CA PRO A 45 1.91 3.23 -6.33
C PRO A 45 1.74 2.97 -4.82
N MET A 46 1.43 1.72 -4.45
CA MET A 46 1.32 1.33 -3.04
C MET A 46 2.67 1.48 -2.33
N ASN A 47 2.66 2.05 -1.12
CA ASN A 47 3.81 2.02 -0.22
C ASN A 47 3.99 0.61 0.30
N LEU A 48 5.17 0.02 0.10
CA LEU A 48 5.50 -1.34 0.57
C LEU A 48 6.64 -1.25 1.58
N VAL A 49 6.44 -1.82 2.77
CA VAL A 49 7.41 -1.77 3.88
C VAL A 49 7.56 -3.15 4.51
N GLU A 50 8.80 -3.57 4.75
CA GLU A 50 9.05 -4.81 5.49
C GLU A 50 8.70 -4.65 6.97
N ALA A 51 8.07 -5.67 7.53
CA ALA A 51 7.68 -5.69 8.93
C ALA A 51 7.99 -7.04 9.58
N LYS A 52 8.44 -6.99 10.84
CA LYS A 52 8.38 -8.16 11.71
C LYS A 52 7.05 -8.19 12.45
N VAL A 53 6.46 -9.38 12.53
CA VAL A 53 5.24 -9.61 13.29
C VAL A 53 5.62 -10.15 14.67
N SER A 54 5.11 -9.50 15.72
CA SER A 54 5.15 -10.02 17.08
C SER A 54 3.79 -9.76 17.73
N GLU A 55 3.11 -10.85 18.07
CA GLU A 55 1.72 -10.82 18.54
C GLU A 55 0.82 -10.03 17.57
N ASN A 56 0.16 -8.97 18.04
CA ASN A 56 -0.70 -8.10 17.24
C ASN A 56 -0.01 -6.79 16.84
N THR A 57 1.32 -6.81 16.73
CA THR A 57 2.13 -5.63 16.40
C THR A 57 3.03 -5.90 15.20
N LEU A 58 3.00 -4.96 14.25
CA LEU A 58 3.88 -4.88 13.09
C LEU A 58 5.02 -3.91 13.41
N PHE A 59 6.25 -4.41 13.40
CA PHE A 59 7.47 -3.60 13.54
C PHE A 59 8.03 -3.27 12.16
N LEU A 60 7.64 -2.13 11.62
CA LEU A 60 8.07 -1.62 10.31
C LEU A 60 9.52 -1.12 10.39
N ASN A 61 10.40 -1.62 9.52
CA ASN A 61 11.82 -1.25 9.46
C ASN A 61 12.54 -1.26 10.83
N TYR A 62 12.04 -2.00 11.82
CA TYR A 62 12.52 -2.05 13.21
C TYR A 62 12.37 -0.78 14.05
N GLU A 63 11.77 0.29 13.52
CA GLU A 63 11.69 1.60 14.20
C GLU A 63 10.25 2.01 14.55
N ARG A 64 9.26 1.58 13.75
CA ARG A 64 7.87 1.97 13.93
C ARG A 64 7.01 0.75 14.27
N ALA A 65 6.17 0.87 15.30
CA ALA A 65 5.27 -0.19 15.73
C ALA A 65 3.81 0.20 15.42
N ILE A 66 3.11 -0.64 14.67
CA ILE A 66 1.68 -0.47 14.38
C ILE A 66 0.93 -1.66 14.96
N ARG A 67 -0.07 -1.40 15.81
CA ARG A 67 -0.96 -2.45 16.29
C ARG A 67 -2.04 -2.72 15.24
N PHE A 68 -2.48 -3.97 15.18
CA PHE A 68 -3.62 -4.33 14.33
C PHE A 68 -4.65 -5.09 15.15
N SER A 69 -5.93 -4.77 14.92
CA SER A 69 -7.02 -5.23 15.76
C SER A 69 -7.37 -6.71 15.57
N ASN A 70 -6.95 -7.31 14.46
CA ASN A 70 -7.34 -8.66 14.10
C ASN A 70 -6.35 -9.71 14.64
N SER A 71 -6.53 -10.07 15.91
CA SER A 71 -5.72 -11.09 16.61
C SER A 71 -5.87 -12.52 16.07
N SER A 72 -6.83 -12.77 15.17
CA SER A 72 -7.08 -14.09 14.60
C SER A 72 -6.22 -14.40 13.37
N LEU A 73 -5.48 -13.41 12.85
CA LEU A 73 -4.58 -13.60 11.72
C LEU A 73 -3.29 -14.31 12.17
N LEU A 74 -3.13 -15.55 11.73
CA LEU A 74 -1.85 -16.26 11.81
C LEU A 74 -0.91 -15.74 10.73
N LEU A 75 -0.19 -14.66 11.03
CA LEU A 75 0.81 -14.09 10.14
C LEU A 75 2.18 -14.77 10.32
N PRO A 76 2.99 -14.86 9.25
CA PRO A 76 4.38 -15.28 9.37
C PRO A 76 5.18 -14.23 10.15
N LYS A 77 6.37 -14.61 10.66
CA LYS A 77 7.23 -13.72 11.45
C LYS A 77 7.70 -12.47 10.70
N GLN A 78 7.71 -12.52 9.38
CA GLN A 78 8.11 -11.42 8.51
C GLN A 78 7.11 -11.30 7.36
N VAL A 79 6.64 -10.08 7.13
CA VAL A 79 5.64 -9.74 6.11
C VAL A 79 6.05 -8.46 5.39
N ILE A 80 5.44 -8.22 4.23
CA ILE A 80 5.46 -6.92 3.57
C ILE A 80 4.09 -6.28 3.79
N VAL A 81 4.09 -5.07 4.34
CA VAL A 81 2.89 -4.28 4.60
C VAL A 81 2.71 -3.33 3.44
N GLY A 82 1.52 -3.35 2.83
CA GLY A 82 1.14 -2.47 1.75
C GLY A 82 0.12 -1.43 2.20
N VAL A 83 0.39 -0.15 1.94
CA VAL A 83 -0.52 0.96 2.23
C VAL A 83 -0.62 1.90 1.02
N ARG A 84 -1.83 2.11 0.52
CA ARG A 84 -2.08 3.10 -0.52
C ARG A 84 -1.85 4.52 0.00
N PRO A 85 -1.17 5.41 -0.75
CA PRO A 85 -0.94 6.79 -0.31
C PRO A 85 -2.23 7.51 0.12
N GLU A 86 -3.32 7.31 -0.62
CA GLU A 86 -4.61 7.93 -0.34
C GLU A 86 -5.34 7.36 0.89
N HIS A 87 -4.85 6.25 1.48
CA HIS A 87 -5.35 5.72 2.75
C HIS A 87 -4.55 6.25 3.96
N ILE A 88 -3.55 7.11 3.72
CA ILE A 88 -2.78 7.75 4.79
C ILE A 88 -3.41 9.10 5.09
N HIS A 89 -3.80 9.28 6.35
CA HIS A 89 -4.44 10.51 6.80
C HIS A 89 -3.76 11.02 8.07
N LEU A 90 -3.78 12.34 8.23
CA LEU A 90 -3.39 12.97 9.49
C LEU A 90 -4.45 12.67 10.54
N VAL A 91 -4.02 12.16 11.69
CA VAL A 91 -4.89 11.86 12.82
C VAL A 91 -4.48 12.69 14.04
N PRO A 92 -5.42 13.03 14.94
CA PRO A 92 -5.08 13.55 16.25
C PRO A 92 -4.18 12.58 17.02
N SER A 93 -3.31 13.10 17.89
CA SER A 93 -2.35 12.28 18.67
C SER A 93 -2.97 11.28 19.66
N GLN A 94 -4.30 11.17 19.70
CA GLN A 94 -5.04 10.23 20.55
C GLN A 94 -5.35 8.91 19.85
N ASP A 95 -5.27 8.88 18.51
CA ASP A 95 -5.45 7.67 17.70
C ASP A 95 -4.13 6.88 17.57
N GLU A 96 -4.17 5.71 16.95
CA GLU A 96 -2.94 5.02 16.55
C GLU A 96 -2.31 5.75 15.35
N TYR A 97 -1.06 6.18 15.50
CA TYR A 97 -0.31 6.90 14.47
C TYR A 97 1.15 6.44 14.41
N PHE A 98 1.81 6.78 13.31
CA PHE A 98 3.26 6.82 13.24
C PHE A 98 3.72 8.24 12.92
N ILE A 99 4.87 8.63 13.44
CA ILE A 99 5.50 9.90 13.11
C ILE A 99 6.37 9.68 11.87
N ALA A 100 6.27 10.60 10.93
CA ALA A 100 7.17 10.67 9.80
C ALA A 100 7.59 12.12 9.54
N THR A 101 8.82 12.27 9.06
CA THR A 101 9.38 13.58 8.72
C THR A 101 9.21 13.78 7.23
N VAL A 102 8.49 14.82 6.83
CA VAL A 102 8.32 15.15 5.41
C VAL A 102 9.67 15.48 4.79
N ALA A 103 10.05 14.72 3.78
CA ALA A 103 11.26 14.89 3.00
C ALA A 103 11.02 15.75 1.75
N ASN A 104 9.86 15.60 1.10
CA ASN A 104 9.51 16.34 -0.12
C ASN A 104 8.01 16.59 -0.22
N VAL A 105 7.65 17.67 -0.91
CA VAL A 105 6.26 18.04 -1.23
C VAL A 105 6.19 18.45 -2.70
N GLU A 106 5.40 17.73 -3.48
CA GLU A 106 5.17 18.02 -4.90
C GLU A 106 3.70 18.40 -5.13
N VAL A 107 3.47 19.56 -5.74
CA VAL A 107 2.12 20.06 -6.04
C VAL A 107 1.79 19.75 -7.48
N LEU A 108 0.79 18.90 -7.70
CA LEU A 108 0.35 18.43 -9.02
C LEU A 108 -0.98 19.09 -9.45
N GLY A 109 -1.33 20.22 -8.82
CA GLY A 109 -2.56 20.96 -9.07
C GLY A 109 -3.66 20.55 -8.08
N ALA A 110 -4.48 19.58 -8.45
CA ALA A 110 -5.59 19.11 -7.59
C ALA A 110 -5.13 18.22 -6.43
N GLU A 111 -3.90 17.70 -6.50
CA GLU A 111 -3.32 16.80 -5.51
C GLU A 111 -1.94 17.33 -5.09
N THR A 112 -1.57 17.02 -3.85
CA THR A 112 -0.24 17.27 -3.29
C THR A 112 0.35 15.94 -2.85
N LEU A 113 1.46 15.55 -3.46
CA LEU A 113 2.20 14.37 -3.06
C LEU A 113 3.18 14.74 -1.95
N VAL A 114 3.14 14.01 -0.84
CA VAL A 114 4.05 14.18 0.30
C VAL A 114 4.88 12.91 0.44
N THR A 115 6.20 13.05 0.46
CA THR A 115 7.15 11.95 0.70
C THR A 115 7.78 12.10 2.08
N PHE A 116 7.94 10.99 2.82
CA PHE A 116 8.38 10.97 4.22
C PHE A 116 9.09 9.66 4.60
#